data_AF-B1C966-F1
#
_entry.id   AF-B1C966-F1
#
_cell.length_a   1.000
_cell.length_b   1.000
_cell.length_c   1.000
_cell.angle_alpha   90.00
_cell.angle_beta   90.00
_cell.angle_gamma   90.00
#
_symmetry.space_group_name_H-M   'P 1'
#
loop_
_entity.id
_entity.type
_entity.pdbx_description
1 polymer ?
#
loop_
_entity_poly.entity_id
_entity_poly.type
_entity_poly.pdbx_seq_one_letter_code
_entity_poly.pdbx_strand_id
1 'polypeptide(L)'
;MTDICVKVEINDLFLLDSFYELLNNLDYRKSYIAVDRAKFSEYMFNNMDEEDKNTFYKYIKLDDPYEHESFIDSLSIEQRKELWIFFLKDKLSPIDFDYAFERYKDDTMYSLFEWELALRLALSDMDISIKYDDNNFKVIDKNNKRLYFDYSSENNAEKLFLKILFPVNTFK
;
A
#
# COMPACT_ATOMS: atom_id res chain seq x y z
N MET A 1 28.57 -3.87 -18.18
CA MET A 1 27.44 -4.29 -17.33
C MET A 1 27.54 -5.79 -17.22
N THR A 2 27.75 -6.30 -16.02
CA THR A 2 27.81 -7.74 -15.74
C THR A 2 26.42 -8.13 -15.31
N ASP A 3 25.71 -8.90 -16.13
CA ASP A 3 24.42 -9.45 -15.75
C ASP A 3 24.66 -10.52 -14.68
N ILE A 4 24.29 -10.21 -13.44
CA ILE A 4 24.35 -11.15 -12.33
C ILE A 4 23.08 -11.99 -12.39
N CYS A 5 23.21 -13.28 -12.68
CA CYS A 5 22.13 -14.24 -12.58
C CYS A 5 22.29 -15.02 -11.27
N VAL A 6 21.27 -14.97 -10.41
CA VAL A 6 21.21 -15.75 -9.18
C VAL A 6 20.16 -16.84 -9.36
N LYS A 7 20.56 -18.10 -9.20
CA LYS A 7 19.64 -19.25 -9.13
C LYS A 7 19.49 -19.64 -7.66
N VAL A 8 18.27 -19.53 -7.14
CA VAL A 8 17.91 -20.00 -5.80
C VAL A 8 17.15 -21.32 -5.95
N GLU A 9 17.63 -22.38 -5.31
CA GLU A 9 16.97 -23.69 -5.30
C GLU A 9 16.11 -23.81 -4.03
N ILE A 10 14.79 -23.83 -4.22
CA ILE A 10 13.81 -23.96 -3.14
C ILE A 10 13.23 -25.38 -3.20
N ASN A 11 13.42 -26.14 -2.13
CA ASN A 11 12.95 -27.53 -2.04
C ASN A 11 11.46 -27.63 -1.65
N ASP A 12 10.89 -26.56 -1.10
CA ASP A 12 9.48 -26.48 -0.74
C ASP A 12 8.68 -25.77 -1.84
N LEU A 13 7.90 -26.55 -2.58
CA LEU A 13 7.08 -26.06 -3.68
C LEU A 13 5.97 -25.11 -3.21
N PHE A 14 5.52 -25.18 -1.95
CA PHE A 14 4.52 -24.24 -1.44
C PHE A 14 5.07 -22.83 -1.28
N LEU A 15 6.38 -22.71 -1.07
CA LEU A 15 7.05 -21.43 -0.85
C LEU A 15 7.58 -20.81 -2.13
N LEU A 16 7.65 -21.59 -3.22
CA LEU A 16 8.24 -21.16 -4.49
C LEU A 16 7.53 -19.91 -5.04
N ASP A 17 6.20 -19.92 -5.10
CA ASP A 17 5.42 -18.81 -5.65
C ASP A 17 5.58 -17.55 -4.78
N SER A 18 5.54 -17.71 -3.45
CA SER A 18 5.71 -16.60 -2.51
C SER A 18 7.12 -16.01 -2.58
N PHE A 19 8.17 -16.84 -2.65
CA PHE A 19 9.54 -16.37 -2.83
C PHE A 19 9.75 -15.70 -4.19
N TYR A 20 9.16 -16.25 -5.24
CA TYR A 20 9.20 -15.64 -6.57
C TYR A 20 8.55 -14.25 -6.56
N GLU A 21 7.39 -14.12 -5.93
CA GLU A 21 6.70 -12.83 -5.74
C GLU A 21 7.54 -11.85 -4.90
N LEU A 22 8.15 -12.32 -3.81
CA LEU A 22 9.03 -11.53 -2.96
C LEU A 22 10.25 -11.01 -3.73
N LEU A 23 10.93 -11.89 -4.48
CA LEU A 23 12.12 -11.51 -5.26
C LEU A 23 11.77 -10.56 -6.41
N ASN A 24 10.61 -10.71 -7.05
CA ASN A 24 10.18 -9.79 -8.10
C ASN A 24 9.83 -8.40 -7.57
N ASN A 25 9.41 -8.30 -6.31
CA ASN A 25 9.10 -7.03 -5.65
C ASN A 25 10.30 -6.43 -4.91
N LEU A 26 11.45 -7.10 -4.90
CA LEU A 26 12.65 -6.62 -4.24
C LEU A 26 13.26 -5.47 -5.04
N ASP A 27 13.29 -4.28 -4.42
CA ASP A 27 13.95 -3.11 -4.95
C ASP A 27 15.22 -2.84 -4.14
N TYR A 28 16.39 -3.04 -4.74
CA TYR A 28 17.68 -2.88 -4.08
C TYR A 28 17.93 -1.45 -3.56
N ARG A 29 17.12 -0.48 -3.99
CA ARG A 29 17.19 0.93 -3.53
C ARG A 29 16.43 1.16 -2.23
N LYS A 30 15.66 0.17 -1.77
CA LYS A 30 14.84 0.24 -0.56
C LYS A 30 15.45 -0.64 0.52
N SER A 31 15.45 -0.12 1.74
CA SER A 31 16.00 -0.77 2.93
C SER A 31 15.00 -1.72 3.59
N TYR A 32 13.77 -1.75 3.09
CA TYR A 32 12.70 -2.62 3.56
C TYR A 32 12.11 -3.45 2.44
N ILE A 33 11.54 -4.59 2.81
CA ILE A 33 10.66 -5.39 1.96
C ILE A 33 9.35 -5.67 2.66
N ALA A 34 8.24 -5.43 1.95
CA ALA A 34 6.90 -5.77 2.42
C ALA A 34 6.55 -7.19 1.99
N VAL A 35 6.17 -8.03 2.96
CA VAL A 35 5.76 -9.42 2.71
C VAL A 35 4.37 -9.70 3.25
N ASP A 36 3.61 -10.53 2.54
CA ASP A 36 2.29 -10.98 2.95
C ASP A 36 2.41 -11.89 4.19
N ARG A 37 1.73 -11.49 5.28
CA ARG A 37 1.74 -12.21 6.56
C ARG A 37 1.11 -13.61 6.47
N ALA A 38 0.17 -13.82 5.55
CA ALA A 38 -0.50 -15.11 5.36
C ALA A 38 0.31 -16.07 4.50
N LYS A 39 1.08 -15.55 3.53
CA LYS A 39 1.91 -16.36 2.62
C LYS A 39 3.21 -16.84 3.26
N PHE A 40 3.81 -16.02 4.13
CA PHE A 40 5.04 -16.38 4.80
C PHE A 40 4.77 -16.84 6.23
N SER A 41 5.15 -18.08 6.52
CA SER A 41 5.11 -18.61 7.88
C SER A 41 5.94 -17.75 8.84
N GLU A 42 5.47 -17.58 10.08
CA GLU A 42 6.14 -16.76 11.11
C GLU A 42 7.65 -17.03 11.19
N TYR A 43 8.06 -18.29 11.11
CA TYR A 43 9.46 -18.69 11.30
C TYR A 43 10.46 -18.21 10.24
N MET A 44 10.01 -17.86 9.03
CA MET A 44 10.93 -17.49 7.93
C MET A 44 11.76 -16.24 8.20
N PHE A 45 11.16 -15.29 8.93
CA PHE A 45 11.73 -13.98 9.19
C PHE A 45 11.74 -13.67 10.69
N ASN A 46 11.74 -14.69 11.55
CA ASN A 46 11.73 -14.51 13.00
C ASN A 46 13.05 -13.93 13.54
N ASN A 47 14.14 -14.05 12.80
CA ASN A 47 15.45 -13.52 13.16
C ASN A 47 15.74 -12.16 12.52
N MET A 48 14.77 -11.56 11.83
CA MET A 48 14.90 -10.27 11.18
C MET A 48 14.05 -9.22 11.90
N ASP A 49 14.54 -7.98 11.89
CA ASP A 49 13.87 -6.86 12.53
C ASP A 49 12.61 -6.46 11.72
N GLU A 50 11.51 -6.30 12.45
CA GLU A 50 10.20 -5.88 11.93
C GLU A 50 9.78 -4.59 12.62
N GLU A 51 9.29 -3.62 11.85
CA GLU A 51 8.94 -2.28 12.34
C GLU A 51 7.67 -2.26 13.20
N ASP A 52 6.56 -2.81 12.71
CA ASP A 52 5.29 -2.92 13.43
C ASP A 52 4.59 -4.23 13.08
N LYS A 53 4.10 -4.93 14.10
CA LYS A 53 3.41 -6.23 13.98
C LYS A 53 1.92 -6.09 13.66
N ASN A 54 1.37 -4.90 13.79
CA ASN A 54 -0.05 -4.63 13.60
C ASN A 54 -0.40 -4.15 12.18
N THR A 55 0.60 -3.90 11.34
CA THR A 55 0.39 -3.57 9.93
C THR A 55 -0.15 -4.76 9.16
N PHE A 56 -0.78 -4.50 8.02
CA PHE A 56 -1.35 -5.53 7.14
C PHE A 56 -0.26 -6.42 6.52
N TYR A 57 0.82 -5.80 6.06
CA TYR A 57 2.02 -6.50 5.60
C TYR A 57 3.09 -6.53 6.68
N LYS A 58 3.94 -7.55 6.66
CA LYS A 58 5.16 -7.57 7.48
C LYS A 58 6.27 -6.81 6.74
N TYR A 59 6.82 -5.80 7.38
CA TYR A 59 7.92 -5.00 6.83
C TYR A 59 9.23 -5.46 7.44
N ILE A 60 10.07 -6.07 6.62
CA ILE A 60 11.36 -6.63 7.04
C ILE A 60 12.45 -5.63 6.68
N LYS A 61 13.25 -5.25 7.67
CA LYS A 61 14.43 -4.40 7.45
C LYS A 61 15.58 -5.24 6.87
N LEU A 62 16.07 -4.84 5.70
CA LEU A 62 17.17 -5.48 4.97
C LEU A 62 18.50 -4.75 5.13
N ASP A 63 18.46 -3.42 5.25
CA ASP A 63 19.62 -2.55 5.44
C ASP A 63 19.24 -1.35 6.34
N ASP A 64 20.20 -0.53 6.72
CA ASP A 64 19.93 0.70 7.44
C ASP A 64 19.26 1.75 6.53
N PRO A 65 18.06 2.25 6.88
CA PRO A 65 17.31 3.18 6.05
C PRO A 65 18.04 4.50 5.85
N TYR A 66 17.91 5.05 4.65
CA TYR A 66 18.36 6.41 4.37
C TYR A 66 17.54 7.44 5.16
N GLU A 67 18.08 8.65 5.29
CA GLU A 67 17.37 9.76 5.93
C GLU A 67 16.01 9.98 5.24
N HIS A 68 14.93 9.87 6.02
CA HIS A 68 13.52 9.97 5.60
C HIS A 68 12.91 8.78 4.85
N GLU A 69 13.62 7.68 4.61
CA GLU A 69 12.99 6.47 4.07
C GLU A 69 11.99 5.87 5.08
N SER A 70 10.76 5.60 4.63
CA SER A 70 9.76 4.89 5.44
C SER A 70 9.56 3.48 4.89
N PHE A 71 9.33 2.51 5.78
CA PHE A 71 9.01 1.16 5.38
C PHE A 71 7.77 1.09 4.46
N ILE A 72 6.83 2.05 4.56
CA ILE A 72 5.64 2.10 3.71
C ILE A 72 5.98 2.38 2.22
N ASP A 73 7.14 2.96 1.97
CA ASP A 73 7.63 3.18 0.61
C ASP A 73 8.05 1.86 -0.05
N SER A 74 8.30 0.79 0.73
CA SER A 74 8.65 -0.55 0.21
C SER A 74 7.49 -1.31 -0.44
N LEU A 75 6.24 -0.90 -0.19
CA LEU A 75 5.10 -1.52 -0.83
C LEU A 75 5.22 -1.45 -2.36
N SER A 76 4.84 -2.54 -3.02
CA SER A 76 4.60 -2.53 -4.46
C SER A 76 3.26 -1.86 -4.79
N ILE A 77 3.04 -1.52 -6.06
CA ILE A 77 1.74 -1.01 -6.53
C ILE A 77 0.62 -2.02 -6.25
N GLU A 78 0.86 -3.31 -6.46
CA GLU A 78 -0.12 -4.37 -6.20
C GLU A 78 -0.45 -4.48 -4.71
N GLN A 79 0.54 -4.40 -3.83
CA GLN A 79 0.29 -4.43 -2.39
C GLN A 79 -0.50 -3.21 -1.91
N ARG A 80 -0.21 -2.01 -2.42
CA ARG A 80 -1.01 -0.80 -2.16
C ARG A 80 -2.44 -0.94 -2.70
N LYS A 81 -2.60 -1.57 -3.86
CA LYS A 81 -3.92 -1.82 -4.46
C LYS A 81 -4.74 -2.75 -3.56
N GLU A 82 -4.12 -3.79 -3.02
CA GLU A 82 -4.79 -4.69 -2.07
C GLU A 82 -5.22 -3.98 -0.77
N LEU A 83 -4.41 -3.07 -0.22
CA LEU A 83 -4.82 -2.23 0.91
C LEU A 83 -6.05 -1.39 0.57
N TRP A 84 -6.07 -0.79 -0.62
CA TRP A 84 -7.24 -0.03 -1.10
C TRP A 84 -8.47 -0.91 -1.28
N ILE A 85 -8.34 -2.10 -1.86
CA ILE A 85 -9.45 -3.05 -2.03
C ILE A 85 -10.02 -3.43 -0.66
N PHE A 86 -9.14 -3.76 0.30
CA PHE A 86 -9.54 -4.10 1.67
C PHE A 86 -10.33 -2.95 2.32
N PHE A 87 -9.81 -1.72 2.25
CA PHE A 87 -10.52 -0.54 2.74
C PHE A 87 -11.86 -0.31 2.03
N LEU A 88 -11.90 -0.39 0.71
CA LEU A 88 -13.09 -0.10 -0.07
C LEU A 88 -14.20 -1.13 0.19
N LYS A 89 -13.84 -2.39 0.34
CA LYS A 89 -14.73 -3.53 0.56
C LYS A 89 -15.22 -3.62 2.00
N ASP A 90 -14.30 -3.61 2.96
CA ASP A 90 -14.58 -3.92 4.35
C ASP A 90 -14.72 -2.67 5.23
N LYS A 91 -14.40 -1.48 4.69
CA LYS A 91 -14.41 -0.17 5.39
C LYS A 91 -13.48 -0.10 6.60
N LEU A 92 -12.51 -1.01 6.67
CA LEU A 92 -11.47 -1.04 7.67
C LEU A 92 -10.23 -0.33 7.14
N SER A 93 -9.58 0.45 8.01
CA SER A 93 -8.30 1.11 7.70
C SER A 93 -7.17 0.31 8.31
N PRO A 94 -6.39 -0.42 7.51
CA PRO A 94 -5.08 -0.90 7.94
C PRO A 94 -4.22 0.24 8.51
N ILE A 95 -3.42 -0.07 9.53
CA ILE A 95 -2.49 0.88 10.17
C ILE A 95 -1.46 1.42 9.15
N ASP A 96 -1.20 0.68 8.07
CA ASP A 96 -0.43 1.10 6.91
C ASP A 96 -0.88 2.47 6.36
N PHE A 97 -2.18 2.75 6.40
CA PHE A 97 -2.72 4.04 5.99
C PHE A 97 -2.44 5.16 7.00
N ASP A 98 -2.25 4.86 8.27
CA ASP A 98 -1.86 5.85 9.28
C ASP A 98 -0.44 6.35 8.98
N TYR A 99 0.49 5.43 8.70
CA TYR A 99 1.84 5.78 8.27
C TYR A 99 1.86 6.55 6.95
N ALA A 100 1.07 6.11 5.95
CA ALA A 100 0.96 6.81 4.68
C ALA A 100 0.37 8.23 4.83
N PHE A 101 -0.65 8.38 5.68
CA PHE A 101 -1.31 9.66 5.88
C PHE A 101 -0.45 10.66 6.69
N GLU A 102 0.28 10.20 7.71
CA GLU A 102 1.23 11.06 8.43
C GLU A 102 2.33 11.57 7.47
N ARG A 103 2.86 10.69 6.60
CA ARG A 103 3.83 11.09 5.57
C ARG A 103 3.27 12.11 4.59
N TYR A 104 2.02 11.94 4.17
CA TYR A 104 1.31 12.90 3.32
C TYR A 104 1.20 14.26 4.01
N LYS A 105 0.82 14.27 5.29
CA LYS A 105 0.63 15.49 6.08
C LYS A 105 1.93 16.26 6.30
N ASP A 106 3.04 15.54 6.46
CA ASP A 106 4.37 16.11 6.67
C ASP A 106 5.08 16.47 5.35
N ASP A 107 4.41 16.40 4.19
CA ASP A 107 4.96 16.66 2.85
C ASP A 107 6.23 15.85 2.54
N THR A 108 6.27 14.63 3.06
CA THR A 108 7.44 13.73 2.99
C THR A 108 7.10 12.40 2.33
N MET A 109 5.93 12.34 1.72
CA MET A 109 5.46 11.19 0.97
C MET A 109 6.11 11.19 -0.42
N TYR A 110 7.19 10.43 -0.58
CA TYR A 110 7.94 10.34 -1.84
C TYR A 110 7.12 9.78 -3.01
N SER A 111 6.08 9.00 -2.72
CA SER A 111 5.41 8.12 -3.67
C SER A 111 3.89 8.33 -3.76
N LEU A 112 3.38 9.56 -3.58
CA LEU A 112 1.94 9.84 -3.67
C LEU A 112 1.32 9.35 -4.99
N PHE A 113 2.06 9.46 -6.10
CA PHE A 113 1.65 8.91 -7.39
C PHE A 113 1.44 7.39 -7.37
N GLU A 114 2.29 6.62 -6.69
CA GLU A 114 2.13 5.16 -6.60
C GLU A 114 0.87 4.79 -5.82
N TRP A 115 0.55 5.56 -4.78
CA TRP A 115 -0.69 5.43 -4.02
C TRP A 115 -1.93 5.80 -4.83
N GLU A 116 -1.85 6.87 -5.64
CA GLU A 116 -2.92 7.25 -6.57
C GLU A 116 -3.14 6.18 -7.64
N LEU A 117 -2.06 5.69 -8.25
CA LEU A 117 -2.13 4.65 -9.29
C LEU A 117 -2.77 3.38 -8.71
N ALA A 118 -2.30 2.93 -7.54
CA ALA A 118 -2.87 1.79 -6.85
C ALA A 118 -4.37 1.99 -6.53
N LEU A 119 -4.76 3.20 -6.11
CA LEU A 119 -6.17 3.52 -5.86
C LEU A 119 -7.00 3.42 -7.14
N ARG A 120 -6.52 3.98 -8.25
CA ARG A 120 -7.23 3.92 -9.54
C ARG A 120 -7.41 2.50 -10.03
N LEU A 121 -6.40 1.65 -9.85
CA LEU A 121 -6.49 0.22 -10.16
C LEU A 121 -7.51 -0.49 -9.26
N ALA A 122 -7.50 -0.23 -7.95
CA ALA A 122 -8.47 -0.82 -7.02
C ALA A 122 -9.91 -0.40 -7.33
N LEU A 123 -10.13 0.87 -7.68
CA LEU A 123 -11.45 1.36 -8.11
C LEU A 123 -11.92 0.66 -9.38
N SER A 124 -11.02 0.46 -10.34
CA SER A 124 -11.29 -0.27 -11.58
C SER A 124 -11.64 -1.74 -11.30
N ASP A 125 -10.84 -2.44 -10.50
CA ASP A 125 -11.05 -3.86 -10.14
C ASP A 125 -12.37 -4.09 -9.39
N MET A 126 -12.85 -3.07 -8.68
CA MET A 126 -14.10 -3.13 -7.90
C MET A 126 -15.33 -2.55 -8.62
N ASP A 127 -15.20 -2.12 -9.88
CA ASP A 127 -16.24 -1.41 -10.65
C ASP A 127 -16.81 -0.19 -9.89
N ILE A 128 -15.95 0.55 -9.18
CA ILE A 128 -16.32 1.77 -8.46
C ILE A 128 -16.06 2.98 -9.36
N SER A 129 -17.11 3.78 -9.59
CA SER A 129 -17.02 4.99 -10.40
C SER A 129 -17.06 6.25 -9.54
N ILE A 130 -16.29 7.26 -9.96
CA ILE A 130 -16.31 8.60 -9.39
C ILE A 130 -17.00 9.52 -10.39
N LYS A 131 -18.10 10.15 -9.97
CA LYS A 131 -18.82 11.15 -10.75
C LYS A 131 -18.63 12.53 -10.13
N TYR A 132 -18.29 13.49 -10.97
CA TYR A 132 -18.22 14.90 -10.60
C TYR A 132 -19.54 15.58 -10.99
N ASP A 133 -20.06 16.38 -10.08
CA ASP A 133 -21.25 17.23 -10.20
C ASP A 133 -20.80 18.68 -9.91
N ASP A 134 -21.57 19.68 -10.32
CA ASP A 134 -21.13 21.09 -10.39
C ASP A 134 -20.56 21.65 -9.06
N ASN A 135 -20.93 21.04 -7.92
CA ASN A 135 -20.42 21.40 -6.59
C ASN A 135 -20.06 20.19 -5.69
N ASN A 136 -20.06 18.96 -6.22
CA ASN A 136 -19.92 17.76 -5.40
C ASN A 136 -19.33 16.59 -6.17
N PHE A 137 -18.88 15.57 -5.44
CA PHE A 137 -18.53 14.27 -6.01
C PHE A 137 -19.47 13.18 -5.49
N LYS A 138 -19.58 12.10 -6.27
CA LYS A 138 -20.30 10.88 -5.89
C LYS A 138 -19.41 9.69 -6.21
N VAL A 139 -19.13 8.89 -5.19
CA VAL A 139 -18.51 7.57 -5.37
C VAL A 139 -19.62 6.54 -5.40
N ILE A 140 -19.65 5.72 -6.45
CA ILE A 140 -20.74 4.78 -6.73
C ILE A 140 -20.14 3.40 -6.94
N ASP A 141 -20.64 2.41 -6.20
CA ASP A 141 -20.21 1.02 -6.33
C ASP A 141 -20.82 0.33 -7.57
N LYS A 142 -20.40 -0.91 -7.81
CA LYS A 142 -20.89 -1.76 -8.89
C LYS A 142 -22.40 -2.00 -8.90
N ASN A 143 -23.06 -1.86 -7.75
CA ASN A 143 -24.51 -2.02 -7.59
C ASN A 143 -25.26 -0.68 -7.72
N ASN A 144 -24.58 0.36 -8.21
CA ASN A 144 -25.08 1.72 -8.31
C ASN A 144 -25.46 2.35 -6.95
N LYS A 145 -24.90 1.83 -5.85
CA LYS A 145 -25.09 2.37 -4.49
C LYS A 145 -24.04 3.44 -4.21
N ARG A 146 -24.47 4.54 -3.60
CA ARG A 146 -23.58 5.62 -3.18
C ARG A 146 -22.73 5.17 -1.98
N LEU A 147 -21.42 5.33 -2.10
CA LEU A 147 -20.46 5.26 -1.00
C LEU A 147 -20.27 6.66 -0.43
N TYR A 148 -20.30 6.77 0.89
CA TYR A 148 -20.11 8.01 1.62
C TYR A 148 -18.74 8.01 2.23
N PHE A 149 -18.04 9.14 2.08
CA PHE A 149 -16.75 9.38 2.69
C PHE A 149 -16.72 10.78 3.29
N ASP A 150 -16.15 10.93 4.48
CA ASP A 150 -16.04 12.16 5.25
C ASP A 150 -14.59 12.37 5.71
N TYR A 151 -14.06 13.57 5.45
CA TYR A 151 -12.72 13.95 5.89
C TYR A 151 -12.60 14.10 7.41
N SER A 152 -13.73 14.32 8.10
CA SER A 152 -13.80 14.42 9.56
C SER A 152 -13.77 13.05 10.26
N SER A 153 -13.79 11.97 9.49
CA SER A 153 -13.64 10.60 9.98
C SER A 153 -12.30 10.42 10.72
N GLU A 154 -12.22 9.51 11.69
CA GLU A 154 -10.95 9.12 12.29
C GLU A 154 -10.13 8.19 11.37
N ASN A 155 -10.76 7.65 10.32
CA ASN A 155 -10.16 6.73 9.37
C ASN A 155 -9.18 7.44 8.41
N ASN A 156 -7.89 7.10 8.50
CA ASN A 156 -6.86 7.73 7.68
C ASN A 156 -6.85 7.24 6.23
N ALA A 157 -7.28 6.01 5.94
CA ALA A 157 -7.49 5.55 4.57
C ALA A 157 -8.54 6.40 3.85
N GLU A 158 -9.62 6.73 4.55
CA GLU A 158 -10.70 7.59 4.05
C GLU A 158 -10.23 9.02 3.80
N LYS A 159 -9.44 9.60 4.71
CA LYS A 159 -8.84 10.93 4.50
C LYS A 159 -7.88 10.92 3.31
N LEU A 160 -6.99 9.93 3.22
CA LEU A 160 -6.03 9.81 2.14
C LEU A 160 -6.74 9.62 0.79
N PHE A 161 -7.78 8.79 0.76
CA PHE A 161 -8.66 8.59 -0.40
C PHE A 161 -9.23 9.91 -0.92
N LEU A 162 -9.80 10.72 -0.02
CA LEU A 162 -10.36 12.02 -0.37
C LEU A 162 -9.28 12.99 -0.87
N LYS A 163 -8.10 13.00 -0.24
CA LYS A 163 -6.99 13.88 -0.64
C LYS A 163 -6.40 13.55 -2.00
N ILE A 164 -6.30 12.26 -2.33
CA ILE A 164 -5.80 11.81 -3.63
C ILE A 164 -6.79 12.16 -4.75
N LEU A 165 -8.08 11.89 -4.55
CA LEU A 165 -9.09 12.05 -5.61
C LEU A 165 -9.59 13.49 -5.78
N PHE A 166 -9.54 14.27 -4.70
CA PHE A 166 -9.99 15.65 -4.65
C PHE A 166 -8.90 16.51 -4.01
N PRO A 167 -7.78 16.72 -4.72
CA PRO A 167 -6.74 17.62 -4.25
C PRO A 167 -7.32 19.03 -4.20
N VAL A 168 -7.77 19.44 -3.01
CA VAL A 168 -8.18 20.82 -2.79
C VAL A 168 -6.89 21.65 -2.80
N ASN A 169 -6.79 22.63 -3.70
CA ASN A 169 -5.77 23.66 -3.63
C ASN A 169 -6.00 24.52 -2.37
N THR A 170 -5.66 23.98 -1.21
CA THR A 170 -5.56 24.75 0.04
C THR A 170 -4.09 24.92 0.38
N PHE A 171 -3.39 25.66 -0.48
CA PHE A 171 -2.41 26.62 0.02
C PHE A 171 -3.11 27.97 -0.01
N LYS A 172 -3.56 28.42 1.17
CA LYS A 172 -3.80 29.83 1.43
C LYS A 172 -2.62 30.35 2.23
#